data_AF-D6YV39-F1
#
_entry.id   AF-D6YV39-F1
#
_cell.length_a   1.000
_cell.length_b   1.000
_cell.length_c   1.000
_cell.angle_alpha   90.00
_cell.angle_beta   90.00
_cell.angle_gamma   90.00
#
_symmetry.space_group_name_H-M   'P 1'
#
loop_
_entity.id
_entity.type
_entity.pdbx_description
1 polymer ?
#
loop_
_entity_poly.entity_id
_entity_poly.type
_entity_poly.pdbx_seq_one_letter_code
_entity_poly.pdbx_strand_id
1 'polypeptide(L)'
;MNPSCPKCESTAVKKNGHIHNGKQNHRCLVCGRQFVLDPQQKIITDQTKSEVRQALLERVSLEGICRIFSVSMPWLLSFIQQIIYELPDDLNATVVKDYKDFEVAIIELDEQWSYVGNKKNQQWLWLAFHSASRQVLAMHVGKRDKRAAEALLAKLPEDLKKKPSFTLIGSLCTTKSFLGSNTRQSEKIQEKRVTLKDLTTP
;
A
#
# COMPACT_ATOMS: atom_id res chain seq x y z
N MET A 1 -25.90 -40.13 -14.32
CA MET A 1 -24.46 -40.26 -13.98
C MET A 1 -24.30 -40.18 -12.47
N ASN A 2 -23.48 -41.05 -11.88
CA ASN A 2 -23.15 -40.96 -10.45
C ASN A 2 -22.17 -39.79 -10.24
N PRO A 3 -22.41 -38.93 -9.23
CA PRO A 3 -21.53 -37.80 -8.94
C PRO A 3 -20.14 -38.27 -8.50
N SER A 4 -19.09 -37.67 -9.06
CA SER A 4 -17.70 -37.85 -8.59
C SER A 4 -17.28 -36.67 -7.71
N CYS A 5 -16.45 -36.93 -6.70
CA CYS A 5 -15.91 -35.90 -5.82
C CYS A 5 -14.89 -35.00 -6.55
N PRO A 6 -15.07 -33.67 -6.59
CA PRO A 6 -14.14 -32.77 -7.26
C PRO A 6 -12.77 -32.62 -6.56
N LYS A 7 -12.60 -33.19 -5.36
CA LYS A 7 -11.34 -33.12 -4.60
C LYS A 7 -10.49 -34.38 -4.76
N CYS A 8 -11.10 -35.56 -4.82
CA CYS A 8 -10.38 -36.84 -4.80
C CYS A 8 -10.93 -37.86 -5.81
N GLU A 9 -11.82 -37.43 -6.70
CA GLU A 9 -12.36 -38.16 -7.85
C GLU A 9 -13.13 -39.46 -7.53
N SER A 10 -13.30 -39.78 -6.25
CA SER A 10 -14.08 -40.93 -5.79
C SER A 10 -15.56 -40.81 -6.17
N THR A 11 -16.14 -41.91 -6.64
CA THR A 11 -17.57 -42.08 -6.93
C THR A 11 -18.41 -42.42 -5.69
N ALA A 12 -17.77 -42.65 -4.54
CA ALA A 12 -18.44 -42.92 -3.27
C ALA A 12 -19.02 -41.62 -2.69
N VAL A 13 -20.16 -41.20 -3.22
CA VAL A 13 -20.82 -39.93 -2.90
C VAL A 13 -22.28 -40.17 -2.51
N LYS A 14 -22.73 -39.54 -1.43
CA LYS A 14 -24.14 -39.53 -0.99
C LYS A 14 -24.77 -38.15 -1.11
N LYS A 15 -26.10 -38.09 -1.20
CA LYS A 15 -26.87 -36.85 -1.01
C LYS A 15 -26.74 -36.36 0.44
N ASN A 16 -26.61 -35.06 0.65
CA ASN A 16 -26.32 -34.44 1.95
C ASN A 16 -27.16 -33.17 2.17
N GLY A 17 -28.49 -33.31 2.06
CA GLY A 17 -29.43 -32.20 2.17
C GLY A 17 -29.34 -31.22 1.00
N HIS A 18 -29.85 -30.01 1.22
CA HIS A 18 -29.86 -28.93 0.23
C HIS A 18 -29.13 -27.71 0.78
N ILE A 19 -28.50 -26.93 -0.09
CA ILE A 19 -27.97 -25.61 0.29
C ILE A 19 -29.09 -24.56 0.32
N HIS A 20 -28.81 -23.36 0.83
CA HIS A 20 -29.80 -22.29 1.01
C HIS A 20 -30.58 -21.91 -0.27
N ASN A 21 -30.01 -22.12 -1.46
CA ASN A 21 -30.67 -21.87 -2.74
C ASN A 21 -31.47 -23.08 -3.28
N GLY A 22 -31.68 -24.11 -2.46
CA GLY A 22 -32.43 -25.31 -2.79
C GLY A 22 -31.68 -26.36 -3.62
N LYS A 23 -30.47 -26.08 -4.11
CA LYS A 23 -29.68 -27.07 -4.87
C LYS A 23 -29.29 -28.26 -4.00
N GLN A 24 -29.29 -29.44 -4.60
CA GLN A 24 -28.86 -30.68 -3.95
C GLN A 24 -27.38 -30.59 -3.56
N ASN A 25 -27.10 -30.74 -2.27
CA ASN A 25 -25.74 -30.90 -1.75
C ASN A 25 -25.37 -32.38 -1.72
N HIS A 26 -24.10 -32.68 -1.95
CA HIS A 26 -23.51 -34.02 -1.94
C HIS A 26 -22.35 -34.06 -0.97
N ARG A 27 -22.05 -35.25 -0.40
CA ARG A 27 -20.90 -35.48 0.46
C ARG A 27 -20.13 -36.71 0.01
N CYS A 28 -18.83 -36.54 -0.21
CA CYS A 28 -17.91 -37.64 -0.47
C CYS A 28 -17.69 -38.47 0.81
N LEU A 29 -17.79 -39.79 0.70
CA LEU A 29 -17.57 -40.72 1.79
C LEU A 29 -16.08 -40.99 2.06
N VAL A 30 -15.20 -40.72 1.09
CA VAL A 30 -13.75 -40.93 1.21
C VAL A 30 -13.07 -39.74 1.88
N CYS A 31 -13.20 -38.54 1.31
CA CYS A 31 -12.50 -37.35 1.83
C CYS A 31 -13.39 -36.40 2.66
N GLY A 32 -14.67 -36.72 2.82
CA GLY A 32 -15.64 -35.91 3.58
C GLY A 32 -16.07 -34.61 2.88
N ARG A 33 -15.53 -34.27 1.70
CA ARG A 33 -15.84 -33.03 0.98
C ARG A 33 -17.33 -32.93 0.67
N GLN A 34 -17.92 -31.76 0.95
CA GLN A 34 -19.27 -31.40 0.51
C GLN A 34 -19.20 -30.57 -0.78
N PHE A 35 -20.12 -30.81 -1.72
CA PHE A 35 -20.14 -30.13 -3.02
C PHE A 35 -21.51 -30.21 -3.69
N VAL A 36 -21.73 -29.33 -4.68
CA VAL A 36 -22.88 -29.34 -5.58
C VAL A 36 -22.37 -29.70 -6.98
N LEU A 37 -23.14 -30.48 -7.76
CA LEU A 37 -22.71 -30.96 -9.09
C LEU A 37 -22.57 -29.85 -10.13
N ASP A 38 -23.43 -28.83 -10.05
CA ASP A 38 -23.43 -27.66 -10.92
C ASP A 38 -23.28 -26.39 -10.06
N PRO A 39 -22.05 -26.11 -9.58
CA PRO A 39 -21.77 -24.91 -8.81
C PRO A 39 -21.85 -23.70 -9.75
N GLN A 40 -22.84 -22.84 -9.52
CA GLN A 40 -22.96 -21.56 -10.24
C GLN A 40 -22.06 -20.46 -9.65
N GLN A 41 -21.29 -20.76 -8.61
CA GLN A 41 -20.37 -19.80 -8.04
C GLN A 41 -19.22 -19.56 -9.02
N LYS A 42 -19.15 -18.33 -9.57
CA LYS A 42 -18.07 -17.92 -10.44
C LYS A 42 -16.73 -18.02 -9.69
N ILE A 43 -15.84 -18.89 -10.16
CA ILE A 43 -14.45 -18.94 -9.70
C ILE A 43 -13.66 -17.93 -10.52
N ILE A 44 -12.99 -16.99 -9.85
CA ILE A 44 -12.08 -16.05 -10.52
C ILE A 44 -10.69 -16.69 -10.58
N THR A 45 -10.21 -16.92 -11.80
CA THR A 45 -8.91 -17.54 -12.06
C THR A 45 -7.77 -16.61 -11.66
N ASP A 46 -6.58 -17.17 -11.44
CA ASP A 46 -5.40 -16.35 -11.12
C ASP A 46 -4.97 -15.47 -12.29
N GLN A 47 -5.23 -15.91 -13.53
CA GLN A 47 -5.06 -15.08 -14.71
C GLN A 47 -5.94 -13.82 -14.64
N THR A 48 -7.24 -13.97 -14.36
CA THR A 48 -8.14 -12.82 -14.21
C THR A 48 -7.74 -11.92 -13.03
N LYS A 49 -7.25 -12.49 -11.92
CA LYS A 49 -6.71 -11.67 -10.81
C LYS A 49 -5.52 -10.82 -11.24
N SER A 50 -4.63 -11.38 -12.07
CA SER A 50 -3.48 -10.66 -12.62
C SER A 50 -3.90 -9.50 -13.51
N GLU A 51 -4.86 -9.75 -14.41
CA GLU A 51 -5.41 -8.71 -15.31
C GLU A 51 -6.15 -7.61 -14.54
N VAL A 52 -6.93 -7.98 -13.51
CA VAL A 52 -7.57 -7.02 -12.59
C VAL A 52 -6.51 -6.17 -11.87
N ARG A 53 -5.39 -6.76 -11.44
CA ARG A 53 -4.27 -6.02 -10.83
C ARG A 53 -3.73 -4.96 -11.79
N GLN A 54 -3.51 -5.29 -13.05
CA GLN A 54 -3.04 -4.34 -14.05
C GLN A 54 -4.07 -3.22 -14.30
N ALA A 55 -5.35 -3.56 -14.42
CA ALA A 55 -6.40 -2.56 -14.62
C ALA A 55 -6.50 -1.55 -13.46
N LEU A 56 -6.21 -1.97 -12.22
CA LEU A 56 -6.12 -1.06 -11.06
C LEU A 56 -4.97 -0.07 -11.20
N LEU A 57 -3.80 -0.51 -11.71
CA LEU A 57 -2.64 0.36 -11.93
C LEU A 57 -2.89 1.38 -13.04
N GLU A 58 -3.61 0.98 -14.08
CA GLU A 58 -4.06 1.85 -15.19
C GLU A 58 -5.22 2.80 -14.79
N ARG A 59 -5.59 2.82 -13.51
CA ARG A 59 -6.64 3.70 -12.94
C ARG A 59 -8.01 3.51 -13.60
N VAL A 60 -8.30 2.32 -14.11
CA VAL A 60 -9.64 1.98 -14.58
C VAL A 60 -10.61 2.07 -13.41
N SER A 61 -11.77 2.72 -13.62
CA SER A 61 -12.80 2.82 -12.57
C SER A 61 -13.19 1.43 -12.05
N LEU A 62 -13.49 1.30 -10.75
CA LEU A 62 -13.88 0.01 -10.14
C LEU A 62 -15.09 -0.62 -10.85
N GLU A 63 -16.08 0.20 -11.19
CA GLU A 63 -17.24 -0.20 -11.98
C GLU A 63 -16.84 -0.66 -13.40
N GLY A 64 -15.86 0.00 -14.01
CA GLY A 64 -15.27 -0.42 -15.28
C GLY A 64 -14.61 -1.79 -15.19
N ILE A 65 -13.80 -2.03 -14.15
CA ILE A 65 -13.17 -3.33 -13.88
C ILE A 65 -14.24 -4.42 -13.70
N CYS A 66 -15.29 -4.15 -12.93
CA CYS A 66 -16.41 -5.08 -12.75
C CYS A 66 -17.06 -5.46 -14.08
N ARG A 67 -17.28 -4.51 -14.99
CA ARG A 67 -17.84 -4.79 -16.32
C ARG A 67 -16.87 -5.56 -17.22
N ILE A 68 -15.61 -5.11 -17.31
CA ILE A 68 -14.58 -5.71 -18.19
C ILE A 68 -14.34 -7.17 -17.82
N PHE A 69 -14.14 -7.46 -16.54
CA PHE A 69 -13.79 -8.81 -16.06
C PHE A 69 -14.99 -9.61 -15.57
N SER A 70 -16.19 -9.04 -15.67
CA SER A 70 -17.46 -9.61 -15.18
C SER A 70 -17.38 -10.06 -13.71
N VAL A 71 -16.66 -9.32 -12.86
CA VAL A 71 -16.52 -9.60 -11.43
C VAL A 71 -17.48 -8.75 -10.61
N SER A 72 -17.90 -9.23 -9.43
CA SER A 72 -18.79 -8.46 -8.57
C SER A 72 -18.01 -7.39 -7.78
N MET A 73 -18.66 -6.25 -7.51
CA MET A 73 -18.08 -5.18 -6.69
C MET A 73 -17.62 -5.67 -5.31
N PRO A 74 -18.38 -6.50 -4.56
CA PRO A 74 -17.91 -7.05 -3.29
C PRO A 74 -16.64 -7.88 -3.42
N TRP A 75 -16.53 -8.70 -4.48
CA TRP A 75 -15.32 -9.48 -4.74
C TRP A 75 -14.13 -8.57 -5.03
N LEU A 76 -14.32 -7.54 -5.88
CA LEU A 76 -13.25 -6.60 -6.24
C LEU A 76 -12.74 -5.83 -5.02
N LEU A 77 -13.63 -5.33 -4.17
CA LEU A 77 -13.25 -4.62 -2.95
C LEU A 77 -12.52 -5.54 -1.95
N SER A 78 -12.94 -6.80 -1.82
CA SER A 78 -12.23 -7.79 -1.02
C SER A 78 -10.84 -8.09 -1.57
N PHE A 79 -10.72 -8.16 -2.90
CA PHE A 79 -9.45 -8.41 -3.57
C PHE A 79 -8.49 -7.23 -3.40
N ILE A 80 -8.96 -5.98 -3.55
CA ILE A 80 -8.16 -4.78 -3.30
C ILE A 80 -7.65 -4.74 -1.85
N GLN A 81 -8.50 -5.05 -0.87
CA GLN A 81 -8.07 -5.15 0.53
C GLN A 81 -6.96 -6.18 0.72
N GLN A 82 -7.11 -7.37 0.13
CA GLN A 82 -6.07 -8.40 0.18
C GLN A 82 -4.73 -7.88 -0.38
N ILE A 83 -4.76 -7.20 -1.54
CA ILE A 83 -3.55 -6.58 -2.11
C ILE A 83 -2.91 -5.62 -1.11
N ILE A 84 -3.71 -4.73 -0.49
CA ILE A 84 -3.21 -3.74 0.48
C ILE A 84 -2.60 -4.42 1.71
N TYR A 85 -3.23 -5.48 2.24
CA TYR A 85 -2.71 -6.21 3.40
C TYR A 85 -1.46 -7.05 3.10
N GLU A 86 -1.27 -7.47 1.85
CA GLU A 86 -0.08 -8.19 1.39
C GLU A 86 1.12 -7.25 1.15
N LEU A 87 0.89 -5.94 1.05
CA LEU A 87 1.98 -4.98 0.90
C LEU A 87 2.81 -4.91 2.19
N PRO A 88 4.14 -4.91 2.10
CA PRO A 88 4.98 -4.71 3.27
C PRO A 88 4.86 -3.28 3.78
N ASP A 89 5.02 -3.11 5.10
CA ASP A 89 4.88 -1.82 5.78
C ASP A 89 5.85 -0.76 5.26
N ASP A 90 7.04 -1.19 4.82
CA ASP A 90 8.10 -0.35 4.24
C ASP A 90 7.91 -0.09 2.74
N LEU A 91 6.83 -0.57 2.13
CA LEU A 91 6.52 -0.44 0.70
C LEU A 91 7.63 -1.01 -0.22
N ASN A 92 8.45 -1.94 0.26
CA ASN A 92 9.68 -2.40 -0.39
C ASN A 92 10.66 -1.25 -0.70
N ALA A 93 10.60 -0.16 0.07
CA ALA A 93 11.49 0.97 -0.09
C ALA A 93 12.94 0.54 0.18
N THR A 94 13.83 0.87 -0.75
CA THR A 94 15.25 0.52 -0.70
C THR A 94 16.05 1.78 -0.92
N VAL A 95 16.84 2.18 0.07
CA VAL A 95 17.67 3.38 -0.05
C VAL A 95 18.80 3.08 -1.03
N VAL A 96 18.69 3.58 -2.25
CA VAL A 96 19.77 3.51 -3.23
C VAL A 96 20.87 4.46 -2.78
N LYS A 97 22.05 3.92 -2.45
CA LYS A 97 23.24 4.70 -2.10
C LYS A 97 23.88 5.22 -3.37
N ASP A 98 23.41 6.35 -3.89
CA ASP A 98 23.85 6.84 -5.20
C ASP A 98 25.22 7.56 -5.19
N TYR A 99 25.81 7.84 -4.02
CA TYR A 99 27.03 8.63 -3.96
C TYR A 99 28.14 7.90 -3.20
N LYS A 100 29.26 7.65 -3.90
CA LYS A 100 30.43 6.93 -3.41
C LYS A 100 31.17 7.65 -2.26
N ASP A 101 30.94 8.95 -2.09
CA ASP A 101 31.71 9.78 -1.15
C ASP A 101 30.87 10.43 -0.03
N PHE A 102 29.53 10.49 -0.17
CA PHE A 102 28.62 11.02 0.86
C PHE A 102 27.24 10.35 0.82
N GLU A 103 26.74 9.86 1.95
CA GLU A 103 25.35 9.35 2.04
C GLU A 103 24.35 10.52 2.15
N VAL A 104 24.07 11.21 1.03
CA VAL A 104 23.01 12.24 0.99
C VAL A 104 21.80 11.71 0.24
N ALA A 105 20.74 11.36 0.98
CA ALA A 105 19.43 11.09 0.41
C ALA A 105 18.60 12.38 0.36
N ILE A 106 18.19 12.79 -0.84
CA ILE A 106 17.24 13.91 -1.01
C ILE A 106 15.82 13.32 -1.02
N ILE A 107 15.05 13.67 0.01
CA ILE A 107 13.65 13.23 0.17
C ILE A 107 12.74 14.41 -0.16
N GLU A 108 11.82 14.19 -1.07
CA GLU A 108 10.73 15.12 -1.39
C GLU A 108 9.47 14.67 -0.65
N LEU A 109 8.73 15.67 -0.14
CA LEU A 109 7.44 15.48 0.51
C LEU A 109 6.36 16.10 -0.37
N ASP A 110 5.28 15.36 -0.59
CA ASP A 110 4.12 15.85 -1.32
C ASP A 110 2.82 15.50 -0.58
N GLU A 111 1.80 16.32 -0.81
CA GLU A 111 0.50 16.25 -0.17
C GLU A 111 -0.61 16.34 -1.21
N GLN A 112 -1.50 15.36 -1.22
CA GLN A 112 -2.77 15.43 -1.96
C GLN A 112 -3.94 15.26 -0.99
N TRP A 113 -5.07 15.91 -1.25
CA TRP A 113 -6.25 15.75 -0.40
C TRP A 113 -7.52 15.53 -1.21
N SER A 114 -8.48 14.83 -0.61
CA SER A 114 -9.82 14.64 -1.14
C SER A 114 -10.83 14.42 -0.01
N TYR A 115 -12.10 14.17 -0.36
CA TYR A 115 -13.16 13.79 0.55
C TYR A 115 -13.48 12.30 0.41
N VAL A 116 -13.68 11.60 1.53
CA VAL A 116 -14.04 10.18 1.55
C VAL A 116 -15.47 10.01 2.05
N GLY A 117 -16.38 9.60 1.16
CA GLY A 117 -17.80 9.40 1.43
C GLY A 117 -18.60 10.70 1.56
N ASN A 118 -18.12 11.69 2.31
CA ASN A 118 -18.76 13.00 2.43
C ASN A 118 -17.76 14.15 2.68
N LYS A 119 -18.20 15.40 2.47
CA LYS A 119 -17.36 16.62 2.60
C LYS A 119 -16.83 16.91 4.01
N LYS A 120 -17.43 16.32 5.06
CA LYS A 120 -16.92 16.46 6.44
C LYS A 120 -15.73 15.56 6.71
N ASN A 121 -15.54 14.52 5.88
CA ASN A 121 -14.46 13.56 6.00
C ASN A 121 -13.36 13.86 4.97
N GLN A 122 -12.64 14.96 5.20
CA GLN A 122 -11.47 15.33 4.42
C GLN A 122 -10.28 14.46 4.84
N GLN A 123 -9.59 13.88 3.84
CA GLN A 123 -8.42 13.01 4.04
C GLN A 123 -7.25 13.56 3.21
N TRP A 124 -6.07 13.54 3.82
CA TRP A 124 -4.81 13.94 3.23
C TRP A 124 -3.94 12.71 3.03
N LEU A 125 -3.52 12.49 1.78
CA LEU A 125 -2.49 11.58 1.39
C LEU A 125 -1.15 12.31 1.48
N TRP A 126 -0.33 11.90 2.43
CA TRP A 126 1.04 12.33 2.61
C TRP A 126 1.98 11.31 1.98
N LEU A 127 2.90 11.79 1.14
CA LEU A 127 3.90 10.97 0.47
C LEU A 127 5.30 11.49 0.77
N ALA A 128 6.21 10.58 1.08
CA ALA A 128 7.64 10.83 1.09
C ALA A 128 8.28 9.94 0.02
N PHE A 129 9.07 10.52 -0.87
CA PHE A 129 9.73 9.76 -1.93
C PHE A 129 11.14 10.28 -2.18
N HIS A 130 12.00 9.39 -2.65
CA HIS A 130 13.36 9.74 -3.04
C HIS A 130 13.33 10.59 -4.32
N SER A 131 13.95 11.77 -4.31
CA SER A 131 13.86 12.74 -5.43
C SER A 131 14.34 12.16 -6.76
N ALA A 132 15.48 11.44 -6.75
CA ALA A 132 16.09 10.94 -7.98
C ALA A 132 15.38 9.68 -8.52
N SER A 133 15.12 8.68 -7.68
CA SER A 133 14.50 7.42 -8.13
C SER A 133 12.97 7.47 -8.18
N ARG A 134 12.35 8.52 -7.61
CA ARG A 134 10.89 8.64 -7.41
C ARG A 134 10.27 7.47 -6.63
N GLN A 135 11.09 6.66 -5.96
CA GLN A 135 10.62 5.57 -5.12
C GLN A 135 9.90 6.13 -3.90
N VAL A 136 8.68 5.64 -3.64
CA VAL A 136 7.94 5.98 -2.43
C VAL A 136 8.62 5.32 -1.23
N LEU A 137 9.03 6.14 -0.27
CA LEU A 137 9.73 5.73 0.94
C LEU A 137 8.77 5.57 2.13
N ALA A 138 7.71 6.39 2.16
CA ALA A 138 6.65 6.28 3.17
C ALA A 138 5.36 6.92 2.66
N MET A 139 4.24 6.44 3.20
CA MET A 139 2.91 6.99 2.94
C MET A 139 2.08 7.04 4.22
N HIS A 140 1.32 8.12 4.39
CA HIS A 140 0.34 8.25 5.47
C HIS A 140 -0.95 8.88 4.97
N VAL A 141 -2.10 8.30 5.36
CA VAL A 141 -3.42 8.90 5.12
C VAL A 141 -3.96 9.40 6.45
N GLY A 142 -4.23 10.70 6.54
CA GLY A 142 -4.66 11.32 7.78
C GLY A 142 -5.09 12.77 7.62
N LYS A 143 -5.10 13.53 8.71
CA LYS A 143 -5.38 14.96 8.70
C LYS A 143 -4.17 15.75 8.19
N ARG A 144 -4.37 17.03 7.87
CA ARG A 144 -3.26 17.96 7.64
C ARG A 144 -2.75 18.55 8.96
N ASP A 145 -2.09 17.73 9.77
CA ASP A 145 -1.58 18.17 11.06
C ASP A 145 -0.21 17.59 11.39
N LYS A 146 0.38 18.10 12.47
CA LYS A 146 1.70 17.68 12.96
C LYS A 146 1.76 16.18 13.27
N ARG A 147 0.66 15.60 13.76
CA ARG A 147 0.63 14.18 14.16
C ARG A 147 0.69 13.29 12.92
N ALA A 148 -0.01 13.66 11.85
CA ALA A 148 0.06 12.96 10.57
C ALA A 148 1.48 13.03 9.97
N ALA A 149 2.14 14.18 10.05
CA ALA A 149 3.52 14.33 9.60
C ALA A 149 4.51 13.47 10.44
N GLU A 150 4.36 13.46 11.77
CA GLU A 150 5.14 12.59 12.66
C GLU A 150 4.91 11.11 12.35
N ALA A 151 3.66 10.72 12.07
CA ALA A 151 3.31 9.35 11.68
C ALA A 151 3.91 8.96 10.31
N LEU A 152 4.00 9.90 9.36
CA LEU A 152 4.70 9.67 8.09
C LEU A 152 6.20 9.42 8.32
N LEU A 153 6.86 10.27 9.10
CA LEU A 153 8.28 10.15 9.40
C LEU A 153 8.61 8.84 10.14
N ALA A 154 7.74 8.41 11.05
CA ALA A 154 7.88 7.14 11.75
C ALA A 154 7.82 5.91 10.83
N LYS A 155 7.26 6.04 9.62
CA LYS A 155 7.18 4.98 8.62
C LYS A 155 8.36 4.95 7.64
N LEU A 156 9.25 5.95 7.68
CA LEU A 156 10.44 5.93 6.83
C LEU A 156 11.33 4.71 7.16
N PRO A 157 12.10 4.20 6.19
CA PRO A 157 13.15 3.21 6.45
C PRO A 157 14.08 3.66 7.58
N GLU A 158 14.51 2.72 8.44
CA GLU A 158 15.34 3.02 9.62
C GLU A 158 16.64 3.75 9.27
N ASP A 159 17.23 3.45 8.12
CA ASP A 159 18.43 4.12 7.66
C ASP A 159 18.24 5.62 7.39
N LEU A 160 17.01 6.04 7.06
CA LEU A 160 16.66 7.45 6.79
C LEU A 160 16.15 8.19 8.03
N LYS A 161 15.87 7.47 9.13
CA LYS A 161 15.46 8.07 10.40
C LYS A 161 16.65 8.69 11.16
N LYS A 162 17.89 8.35 10.78
CA LYS A 162 19.12 8.92 11.36
C LYS A 162 19.21 10.40 11.01
N LYS A 163 19.38 11.27 12.03
CA LYS A 163 19.34 12.76 12.00
C LYS A 163 19.36 13.36 10.58
N PRO A 164 18.20 13.45 9.91
CA PRO A 164 18.12 14.04 8.60
C PRO A 164 18.37 15.54 8.69
N SER A 165 19.31 16.05 7.90
CA SER A 165 19.43 17.49 7.64
C SER A 165 18.43 17.87 6.56
N PHE A 166 17.21 18.23 6.97
CA PHE A 166 16.18 18.68 6.03
C PHE A 166 16.55 20.06 5.47
N THR A 167 16.73 20.15 4.15
CA THR A 167 16.76 21.42 3.42
C THR A 167 15.45 21.55 2.67
N LEU A 168 14.54 22.38 3.17
CA LEU A 168 13.27 22.69 2.48
C LEU A 168 13.55 23.62 1.28
N ILE A 169 13.31 23.13 0.07
CA ILE A 169 13.34 23.93 -1.16
C ILE A 169 11.89 24.10 -1.63
N GLY A 170 11.13 24.95 -0.94
CA GLY A 170 9.73 25.24 -1.26
C GLY A 170 9.15 26.33 -0.37
N SER A 171 8.62 27.39 -0.99
CA SER A 171 8.08 28.56 -0.29
C SER A 171 6.74 28.25 0.39
N LEU A 172 6.58 28.72 1.63
CA LEU A 172 5.37 28.67 2.47
C LEU A 172 5.09 27.34 3.19
N CYS A 173 6.06 26.88 3.97
CA CYS A 173 5.76 26.14 5.20
C CYS A 173 6.60 26.72 6.34
N THR A 174 5.92 27.15 7.40
CA THR A 174 6.50 27.80 8.57
C THR A 174 7.64 26.96 9.14
N THR A 175 8.84 27.53 9.19
CA THR A 175 10.02 26.93 9.79
C THR A 175 9.73 26.44 11.21
N LYS A 176 9.78 25.13 11.42
CA LYS A 176 10.07 24.54 12.72
C LYS A 176 11.20 23.55 12.56
N SER A 177 12.35 23.90 13.13
CA SER A 177 13.42 22.95 13.40
C SER A 177 12.84 21.85 14.31
N PHE A 178 12.70 20.65 13.77
CA PHE A 178 12.40 19.47 14.58
C PHE A 178 13.71 19.02 15.25
N LEU A 179 14.04 19.66 16.36
CA LEU A 179 14.94 19.09 17.34
C LEU A 179 14.15 18.01 18.08
N GLY A 180 14.32 16.75 17.67
CA GLY A 180 13.96 15.60 18.48
C GLY A 180 14.68 15.71 19.82
N SER A 181 13.94 15.98 20.88
CA SER A 181 14.45 16.23 22.22
C SER A 181 15.05 14.96 22.81
N ASN A 182 16.33 15.01 23.18
CA ASN A 182 16.77 14.44 24.44
C ASN A 182 17.83 15.34 25.08
N THR A 183 17.55 15.73 26.31
CA THR A 183 18.25 16.70 27.14
C THR A 183 19.60 16.15 27.60
N ARG A 184 20.70 16.82 27.25
CA ARG A 184 21.89 17.04 28.09
C ARG A 184 22.71 18.17 27.47
N GLN A 185 23.08 19.14 28.30
CA GLN A 185 23.90 20.30 27.95
C GLN A 185 25.19 19.87 27.24
N SER A 186 25.53 20.50 26.12
CA SER A 186 26.75 21.32 26.00
C SER A 186 26.88 21.96 24.62
N GLU A 187 27.17 23.25 24.65
CA GLU A 187 27.96 24.02 23.68
C GLU A 187 27.34 24.45 22.34
N LYS A 188 27.37 25.78 22.16
CA LYS A 188 27.02 26.54 20.97
C LYS A 188 27.86 26.06 19.78
N ILE A 189 27.26 25.32 18.85
CA ILE A 189 27.82 25.19 17.50
C ILE A 189 27.43 26.46 16.76
N GLN A 190 28.43 27.31 16.56
CA GLN A 190 28.33 28.56 15.82
C GLN A 190 27.97 28.23 14.36
N GLU A 191 26.81 28.69 13.90
CA GLU A 191 26.37 28.55 12.51
C GLU A 191 27.41 29.16 11.56
N LYS A 192 28.18 28.30 10.89
CA LYS A 192 29.01 28.72 9.77
C LYS A 192 28.14 28.68 8.52
N ARG A 193 27.56 29.84 8.16
CA ARG A 193 26.98 30.06 6.82
C ARG A 193 28.12 30.00 5.80
N VAL A 194 28.24 28.86 5.11
CA VAL A 194 29.09 28.78 3.90
C VAL A 194 28.29 29.40 2.76
N THR A 195 28.74 30.56 2.30
CA THR A 195 28.16 31.22 1.12
C THR A 195 28.81 30.67 -0.15
N LEU A 196 27.99 30.50 -1.19
CA LEU A 196 28.29 29.96 -2.54
C LEU A 196 29.47 30.61 -3.31
N LYS A 197 30.24 31.51 -2.70
CA LYS A 197 31.45 32.12 -3.28
C LYS A 197 32.73 31.35 -2.96
N ASP A 198 32.68 30.35 -2.08
CA ASP A 198 33.85 29.63 -1.60
C ASP A 198 34.21 28.38 -2.45
N LEU A 199 33.56 28.20 -3.62
CA LEU A 199 33.75 27.03 -4.51
C LEU A 199 34.18 27.38 -5.95
N THR A 200 34.80 28.54 -6.15
CA THR A 200 35.46 28.95 -7.40
C THR A 200 36.79 29.58 -6.99
N THR A 201 38.00 29.14 -7.32
CA THR A 201 38.63 28.36 -8.42
C THR A 201 40.14 28.25 -8.02
N PRO A 202 41.07 27.63 -8.78
CA PRO A 202 41.03 26.45 -9.63
C PRO A 202 41.56 25.17 -8.94
#